data_AF-A0A7V3XMT2-F1
#
_entry.id   AF-A0A7V3XMT2-F1
#
_cell.length_a   1.000
_cell.length_b   1.000
_cell.length_c   1.000
_cell.angle_alpha   90.00
_cell.angle_beta   90.00
_cell.angle_gamma   90.00
#
_symmetry.space_group_name_H-M   'P 1'
#
loop_
_entity.id
_entity.type
_entity.pdbx_description
1 polymer ?
#
loop_
_entity_poly.entity_id
_entity_poly.type
_entity_poly.pdbx_seq_one_letter_code
_entity_poly.pdbx_strand_id
1 'polypeptide(L)'
;MGPRLPRVAAAQRARRLPLPARPRRPPPGRALRGARADAGGRRARAAGRAARDHRRARPGARGLLRGHAGVVLLSVHRLEEMSTRALDALPRDRTVVILTVSPLEEHGPHLPLGVDAFTARHFAEELAGRLTAERPGWSAVLAPTLHLGSFTFDAVGTIAVRQRAVRDVVVDYGEALARAGFRFVLVANGHAGPTHLTALDEAAAIVSRRPGVRMASLSGWVAWQFRSGRFLDRVEARLGRALSDAERRAFAEDAHAGWWETSMMLMLRPDLVDDAWRDLPPATYSLPRRVVPNYPLRGGGAGYVGHPALADPAFAKATTEALLDEVASLVHGLLDGRLAPRERRSPFYAVPFFRTGFWPAAAACGVALAALAWLRPRSGR
;
A
#
# COMPACT_ATOMS: atom_id res chain seq x y z
N MET A 1 4.37 -30.30 44.96
CA MET A 1 4.18 -31.03 43.69
C MET A 1 3.89 -30.01 42.60
N GLY A 2 4.89 -29.66 41.78
CA GLY A 2 4.71 -28.77 40.63
C GLY A 2 4.96 -29.56 39.34
N PRO A 3 4.21 -29.33 38.26
CA PRO A 3 4.42 -30.07 37.02
C PRO A 3 5.62 -29.49 36.26
N ARG A 4 6.51 -30.41 35.87
CA ARG A 4 7.74 -30.17 35.11
C ARG A 4 7.42 -29.94 33.63
N LEU A 5 7.94 -28.86 33.06
CA LEU A 5 8.01 -28.64 31.60
C LEU A 5 9.13 -29.53 31.00
N PRO A 6 8.91 -30.17 29.83
CA PRO A 6 10.01 -30.78 29.09
C PRO A 6 10.81 -29.72 28.32
N ARG A 7 12.12 -29.73 28.53
CA ARG A 7 13.12 -29.08 27.66
C ARG A 7 13.13 -29.76 26.30
N VAL A 8 12.95 -29.00 25.21
CA VAL A 8 13.39 -29.42 23.87
C VAL A 8 14.41 -28.39 23.40
N ALA A 9 15.67 -28.80 23.36
CA ALA A 9 16.77 -28.03 22.81
C ALA A 9 17.07 -28.49 21.38
N ALA A 10 17.02 -27.51 20.48
CA ALA A 10 17.87 -27.28 19.31
C ALA A 10 18.05 -28.38 18.23
N ALA A 11 17.65 -28.04 17.00
CA ALA A 11 18.56 -28.04 15.83
C ALA A 11 17.89 -27.41 14.60
N GLN A 12 18.01 -26.09 14.40
CA GLN A 12 17.99 -25.50 13.05
C GLN A 12 18.99 -24.35 12.96
N ARG A 13 20.05 -24.56 12.17
CA ARG A 13 21.07 -23.58 11.85
C ARG A 13 20.52 -22.62 10.80
N ALA A 14 19.90 -21.52 11.22
CA ALA A 14 19.68 -20.37 10.35
C ALA A 14 20.89 -19.43 10.41
N ARG A 15 21.50 -19.15 9.25
CA ARG A 15 22.59 -18.18 9.10
C ARG A 15 22.12 -16.79 9.58
N ARG A 16 22.55 -16.38 10.78
CA ARG A 16 22.41 -15.00 11.24
C ARG A 16 23.30 -14.11 10.37
N LEU A 17 22.71 -13.12 9.70
CA LEU A 17 23.46 -12.00 9.13
C LEU A 17 24.14 -11.24 10.29
N PRO A 18 25.47 -11.03 10.26
CA PRO A 18 26.14 -10.27 11.31
C PRO A 18 25.74 -8.79 11.21
N LEU A 19 25.26 -8.23 12.31
CA LEU A 19 25.09 -6.78 12.44
C LEU A 19 26.44 -6.08 12.27
N PRO A 20 26.53 -4.96 11.51
CA PRO A 20 27.77 -4.23 11.36
C PRO A 20 28.25 -3.69 12.72
N ALA A 21 29.53 -3.90 13.02
CA ALA A 21 30.15 -3.42 14.24
C ALA A 21 30.08 -1.89 14.33
N ARG A 22 29.72 -1.37 15.51
CA ARG A 22 29.77 0.07 15.82
C ARG A 22 31.18 0.63 15.55
N PRO A 23 31.32 1.80 14.89
CA PRO A 23 32.64 2.38 14.69
C PRO A 23 33.25 2.79 16.04
N ARG A 24 34.51 2.40 16.25
CA ARG A 24 35.33 2.78 17.41
C ARG A 24 35.56 4.29 17.40
N ARG A 25 35.37 4.94 18.56
CA ARG A 25 35.74 6.35 18.79
C ARG A 25 37.24 6.56 18.51
N PRO A 26 37.64 7.65 17.83
CA PRO A 26 39.06 8.01 17.72
C PRO A 26 39.58 8.56 19.07
N PRO A 27 40.88 8.39 19.37
CA PRO A 27 41.49 8.94 20.59
C PRO A 27 41.65 10.46 20.49
N PRO A 28 41.73 11.17 21.64
CA PRO A 28 41.81 12.62 21.67
C PRO A 28 43.17 13.10 21.16
N GLY A 29 43.12 14.19 20.38
CA GLY A 29 44.25 14.76 19.68
C GLY A 29 45.32 15.38 20.61
N ARG A 30 46.53 15.43 20.08
CA ARG A 30 47.61 16.26 20.59
C ARG A 30 48.01 17.25 19.50
N ALA A 31 47.88 18.52 19.82
CA ALA A 31 48.24 19.65 18.97
C ALA A 31 49.75 19.73 18.73
N LEU A 32 50.14 20.36 17.61
CA LEU A 32 51.29 21.28 17.42
C LEU A 32 51.23 21.74 15.95
N ARG A 33 50.72 22.95 15.67
CA ARG A 33 51.46 24.20 15.41
C ARG A 33 52.55 24.10 14.35
N GLY A 34 52.33 24.84 13.26
CA GLY A 34 53.34 25.72 12.66
C GLY A 34 54.01 25.22 11.38
N ALA A 35 53.68 25.84 10.25
CA ALA A 35 54.60 26.67 9.44
C ALA A 35 54.04 26.91 8.04
N ARG A 36 54.36 28.08 7.51
CA ARG A 36 53.92 28.68 6.25
C ARG A 36 54.84 28.31 5.08
N ALA A 37 54.38 28.69 3.89
CA ALA A 37 55.10 28.89 2.62
C ALA A 37 55.45 27.58 1.88
N ASP A 38 55.45 27.49 0.55
CA ASP A 38 55.57 28.52 -0.46
C ASP A 38 54.99 28.06 -1.81
N ALA A 39 54.90 28.99 -2.75
CA ALA A 39 54.36 28.89 -4.10
C ALA A 39 55.25 28.12 -5.10
N GLY A 40 54.67 27.71 -6.24
CA GLY A 40 55.44 27.60 -7.49
C GLY A 40 54.99 26.59 -8.55
N GLY A 41 54.61 27.09 -9.74
CA GLY A 41 54.91 26.50 -11.07
C GLY A 41 54.00 25.36 -11.57
N ARG A 42 53.02 25.61 -12.44
CA ARG A 42 53.06 25.72 -13.94
C ARG A 42 53.24 24.40 -14.72
N ARG A 43 52.20 24.11 -15.55
CA ARG A 43 52.20 23.61 -16.96
C ARG A 43 52.80 22.19 -17.22
N ALA A 44 52.43 21.40 -18.24
CA ALA A 44 51.38 21.35 -19.24
C ALA A 44 51.52 20.01 -20.04
N ARG A 45 50.39 19.49 -20.54
CA ARG A 45 50.15 18.86 -21.86
C ARG A 45 50.81 17.54 -22.34
N ALA A 46 50.00 16.89 -23.18
CA ALA A 46 50.25 15.97 -24.31
C ALA A 46 50.30 14.48 -23.97
N ALA A 47 49.32 13.65 -24.37
CA ALA A 47 48.88 13.23 -25.71
C ALA A 47 49.85 12.23 -26.37
N GLY A 48 49.38 10.98 -26.53
CA GLY A 48 50.02 9.93 -27.31
C GLY A 48 48.98 8.91 -27.77
N ARG A 49 48.87 8.76 -29.09
CA ARG A 49 47.94 7.92 -29.87
C ARG A 49 48.50 6.52 -30.13
N ALA A 50 47.66 5.70 -30.78
CA ALA A 50 47.96 4.54 -31.66
C ALA A 50 48.07 3.18 -30.95
N ALA A 51 47.65 2.03 -31.52
CA ALA A 51 46.96 1.71 -32.77
C ALA A 51 46.29 0.33 -32.63
N ARG A 52 45.40 0.05 -33.57
CA ARG A 52 44.64 -1.19 -33.79
C ARG A 52 45.54 -2.36 -34.19
N ASP A 53 45.08 -3.58 -33.91
CA ASP A 53 45.38 -4.71 -34.79
C ASP A 53 44.16 -5.62 -35.01
N HIS A 54 44.02 -6.11 -36.23
CA HIS A 54 42.93 -6.94 -36.75
C HIS A 54 43.47 -8.31 -37.15
N ARG A 55 42.69 -9.39 -36.89
CA ARG A 55 42.57 -10.70 -37.63
C ARG A 55 42.11 -11.74 -36.60
N ARG A 56 41.20 -12.70 -36.83
CA ARG A 56 40.55 -13.31 -38.01
C ARG A 56 39.25 -13.99 -37.53
N ALA A 57 38.26 -14.07 -38.41
CA ALA A 57 36.97 -14.72 -38.20
C ALA A 57 36.88 -16.07 -38.93
N ARG A 58 35.92 -16.93 -38.51
CA ARG A 58 34.89 -17.70 -39.30
C ARG A 58 34.46 -19.02 -38.60
N PRO A 59 33.34 -19.70 -38.97
CA PRO A 59 31.97 -19.20 -39.19
C PRO A 59 30.83 -20.18 -38.75
N GLY A 60 29.55 -19.72 -38.76
CA GLY A 60 28.32 -20.54 -38.90
C GLY A 60 27.54 -20.75 -37.60
N ALA A 61 26.26 -20.40 -37.44
CA ALA A 61 25.17 -20.38 -38.41
C ALA A 61 24.39 -19.04 -38.44
N ARG A 62 23.98 -18.66 -39.64
CA ARG A 62 23.17 -17.47 -39.95
C ARG A 62 21.83 -17.93 -40.52
N GLY A 63 20.79 -17.23 -40.10
CA GLY A 63 19.60 -16.93 -40.91
C GLY A 63 18.32 -17.21 -40.15
N LEU A 64 17.30 -16.37 -40.13
CA LEU A 64 16.93 -15.11 -40.80
C LEU A 64 15.59 -14.78 -40.09
N LEU A 65 15.27 -13.58 -39.60
CA LEU A 65 14.90 -12.39 -40.37
C LEU A 65 14.77 -11.19 -39.41
N ARG A 66 15.30 -10.06 -39.85
CA ARG A 66 15.00 -8.73 -39.32
C ARG A 66 13.51 -8.43 -39.53
N GLY A 67 12.80 -8.12 -38.46
CA GLY A 67 11.52 -7.44 -38.48
C GLY A 67 11.38 -6.61 -37.22
N HIS A 68 11.37 -5.28 -37.36
CA HIS A 68 10.97 -4.29 -36.36
C HIS A 68 11.32 -4.62 -34.89
N ALA A 69 12.55 -4.33 -34.47
CA ALA A 69 12.90 -4.25 -33.06
C ALA A 69 12.28 -2.98 -32.44
N GLY A 70 10.94 -2.93 -32.41
CA GLY A 70 10.23 -2.15 -31.42
C GLY A 70 10.59 -2.75 -30.08
N VAL A 71 11.23 -1.95 -29.23
CA VAL A 71 11.41 -2.30 -27.83
C VAL A 71 10.02 -2.59 -27.29
N VAL A 72 9.71 -3.85 -27.01
CA VAL A 72 8.61 -4.20 -26.12
C VAL A 72 9.08 -3.72 -24.75
N LEU A 73 8.96 -2.41 -24.52
CA LEU A 73 9.07 -1.87 -23.17
C LEU A 73 7.97 -2.58 -22.40
N LEU A 74 8.33 -3.26 -21.32
CA LEU A 74 7.34 -3.71 -20.34
C LEU A 74 6.46 -2.50 -20.02
N SER A 75 5.18 -2.56 -20.38
CA SER A 75 4.25 -1.43 -20.22
C SER A 75 3.94 -1.11 -18.76
N VAL A 76 4.39 -1.96 -17.84
CA VAL A 76 4.34 -1.75 -16.39
C VAL A 76 5.72 -1.33 -15.91
N HIS A 77 5.78 -0.20 -15.20
CA HIS A 77 7.01 0.39 -14.69
C HIS A 77 6.95 0.62 -13.18
N ARG A 78 8.10 0.59 -12.51
CA ARG A 78 8.26 1.05 -11.12
C ARG A 78 8.84 2.45 -11.12
N LEU A 79 8.17 3.40 -10.49
CA LEU A 79 8.53 4.82 -10.57
C LEU A 79 9.96 5.08 -10.07
N GLU A 80 10.38 4.41 -9.00
CA GLU A 80 11.72 4.52 -8.39
C GLU A 80 12.85 3.94 -9.25
N GLU A 81 12.51 3.16 -10.28
CA GLU A 81 13.47 2.57 -11.23
C GLU A 81 13.57 3.37 -12.54
N MET A 82 12.71 4.39 -12.72
CA MET A 82 12.69 5.20 -13.94
C MET A 82 13.60 6.41 -13.84
N SER A 83 14.36 6.69 -14.90
CA SER A 83 14.97 8.01 -15.08
C SER A 83 13.91 9.06 -15.43
N THR A 84 14.19 10.34 -15.15
CA THR A 84 13.31 11.45 -15.55
C THR A 84 12.98 11.42 -17.04
N ARG A 85 13.96 11.11 -17.91
CA ARG A 85 13.73 11.01 -19.36
C ARG A 85 12.80 9.85 -19.73
N ALA A 86 12.92 8.71 -19.05
CA ALA A 86 12.05 7.56 -19.30
C ALA A 86 10.61 7.85 -18.86
N LEU A 87 10.42 8.46 -17.68
CA LEU A 87 9.11 8.89 -17.22
C LEU A 87 8.51 9.97 -18.13
N ASP A 88 9.33 10.91 -18.59
CA ASP A 88 8.88 12.01 -19.45
C ASP A 88 8.38 11.53 -20.82
N ALA A 89 8.96 10.45 -21.34
CA ALA A 89 8.56 9.85 -22.61
C ALA A 89 7.18 9.16 -22.58
N LEU A 90 6.60 8.91 -21.41
CA LEU A 90 5.31 8.22 -21.30
C LEU A 90 4.12 9.12 -21.73
N PRO A 91 3.17 8.62 -22.53
CA PRO A 91 1.99 9.37 -22.96
C PRO A 91 1.07 9.67 -21.76
N ARG A 92 0.92 10.95 -21.42
CA ARG A 92 0.22 11.40 -20.21
C ARG A 92 -1.26 11.04 -20.13
N ASP A 93 -1.91 10.93 -21.29
CA ASP A 93 -3.31 10.56 -21.48
C ASP A 93 -3.52 9.04 -21.63
N ARG A 94 -2.45 8.25 -21.68
CA ARG A 94 -2.48 6.78 -21.75
C ARG A 94 -1.59 6.13 -20.71
N THR A 95 -1.28 6.85 -19.64
CA THR A 95 -0.51 6.33 -18.50
C THR A 95 -1.35 6.42 -17.23
N VAL A 96 -1.47 5.29 -16.54
CA VAL A 96 -2.09 5.23 -15.21
C VAL A 96 -0.98 5.13 -14.17
N VAL A 97 -0.98 6.05 -13.20
CA VAL A 97 -0.07 5.97 -12.05
C VAL A 97 -0.83 5.38 -10.87
N ILE A 98 -0.30 4.33 -10.24
CA ILE A 98 -0.92 3.64 -9.11
C ILE A 98 -0.11 3.91 -7.85
N LEU A 99 -0.71 4.61 -6.89
CA LEU A 99 -0.17 4.86 -5.56
C LEU A 99 -0.60 3.72 -4.64
N THR A 100 0.35 3.04 -3.99
CA THR A 100 0.02 2.06 -2.95
C THR A 100 0.16 2.71 -1.59
N VAL A 101 -0.94 2.80 -0.82
CA VAL A 101 -0.99 3.50 0.48
C VAL A 101 -1.65 2.60 1.51
N SER A 102 -0.89 2.14 2.50
CA SER A 102 -1.39 1.23 3.55
C SER A 102 -0.49 1.32 4.79
N PRO A 103 -0.98 1.08 6.01
CA PRO A 103 -0.18 1.16 7.23
C PRO A 103 0.82 0.00 7.37
N LEU A 104 1.67 0.13 8.40
CA LEU A 104 2.21 -1.01 9.14
C LEU A 104 1.36 -1.15 10.41
N GLU A 105 0.72 -2.30 10.58
CA GLU A 105 -0.27 -2.54 11.62
C GLU A 105 -0.19 -3.96 12.17
N GLU A 106 -0.43 -4.10 13.47
CA GLU A 106 -0.58 -5.38 14.16
C GLU A 106 -1.64 -6.27 13.51
N HIS A 107 -1.28 -7.52 13.18
CA HIS A 107 -2.16 -8.50 12.53
C HIS A 107 -2.14 -9.85 13.27
N GLY A 108 -2.27 -9.77 14.60
CA GLY A 108 -2.22 -10.92 15.48
C GLY A 108 -0.85 -11.60 15.52
N PRO A 109 -0.74 -12.73 16.23
CA PRO A 109 0.55 -13.34 16.51
C PRO A 109 1.20 -14.02 15.30
N HIS A 110 0.46 -14.25 14.21
CA HIS A 110 0.88 -15.10 13.10
C HIS A 110 1.18 -14.36 11.80
N LEU A 111 0.80 -13.09 11.66
CA LEU A 111 1.02 -12.32 10.42
C LEU A 111 2.03 -11.18 10.63
N PRO A 112 2.78 -10.81 9.59
CA PRO A 112 3.69 -9.67 9.66
C PRO A 112 2.91 -8.35 9.65
N LEU A 113 3.53 -7.28 10.16
CA LEU A 113 2.92 -5.94 10.22
C LEU A 113 2.52 -5.34 8.85
N GLY A 114 2.99 -5.92 7.76
CA GLY A 114 2.84 -5.40 6.40
C GLY A 114 1.68 -5.99 5.59
N VAL A 115 0.76 -6.75 6.20
CA VAL A 115 -0.34 -7.45 5.49
C VAL A 115 -1.06 -6.54 4.49
N ASP A 116 -1.50 -5.37 4.94
CA ASP A 116 -2.24 -4.42 4.10
C ASP A 116 -1.43 -3.98 2.88
N ALA A 117 -0.15 -3.66 3.10
CA ALA A 117 0.75 -3.19 2.07
C ALA A 117 1.09 -4.29 1.05
N PHE A 118 1.30 -5.54 1.49
CA PHE A 118 1.53 -6.67 0.59
C PHE A 118 0.30 -6.92 -0.29
N THR A 119 -0.88 -6.93 0.33
CA THR A 119 -2.16 -7.13 -0.36
C THR A 119 -2.39 -6.01 -1.38
N ALA A 120 -2.29 -4.74 -0.97
CA ALA A 120 -2.49 -3.59 -1.84
C ALA A 120 -1.53 -3.59 -3.04
N ARG A 121 -0.25 -3.90 -2.80
CA ARG A 121 0.76 -3.99 -3.84
C ARG A 121 0.46 -5.10 -4.83
N HIS A 122 0.05 -6.27 -4.35
CA HIS A 122 -0.32 -7.37 -5.23
C HIS A 122 -1.47 -6.98 -6.16
N PHE A 123 -2.55 -6.41 -5.62
CA PHE A 123 -3.66 -5.90 -6.45
C PHE A 123 -3.22 -4.82 -7.44
N ALA A 124 -2.31 -3.93 -7.04
CA ALA A 124 -1.77 -2.90 -7.94
C ALA A 124 -0.95 -3.49 -9.10
N GLU A 125 -0.09 -4.47 -8.81
CA GLU A 125 0.75 -5.17 -9.80
C GLU A 125 -0.13 -5.96 -10.80
N GLU A 126 -1.10 -6.73 -10.30
CA GLU A 126 -2.05 -7.50 -11.12
C GLU A 126 -2.93 -6.59 -11.99
N LEU A 127 -3.48 -5.52 -11.42
CA LEU A 127 -4.28 -4.54 -12.15
C LEU A 127 -3.46 -3.86 -13.25
N ALA A 128 -2.22 -3.47 -12.97
CA ALA A 128 -1.33 -2.87 -13.96
C ALA A 128 -1.04 -3.83 -15.12
N GLY A 129 -0.77 -5.10 -14.81
CA GLY A 129 -0.59 -6.15 -15.82
C GLY A 129 -1.82 -6.31 -16.72
N ARG A 130 -3.01 -6.47 -16.14
CA ARG A 130 -4.27 -6.60 -16.89
C ARG A 130 -4.55 -5.37 -17.75
N LEU A 131 -4.46 -4.16 -17.18
CA LEU A 131 -4.74 -2.92 -17.90
C LEU A 131 -3.86 -2.75 -19.13
N THR A 132 -2.56 -3.05 -19.00
CA THR A 132 -1.61 -2.87 -20.11
C THR A 132 -1.73 -3.98 -21.17
N ALA A 133 -2.15 -5.19 -20.77
CA ALA A 133 -2.48 -6.26 -21.71
C ALA A 133 -3.77 -5.97 -22.50
N GLU A 134 -4.80 -5.44 -21.84
CA GLU A 134 -6.12 -5.20 -22.41
C GLU A 134 -6.21 -3.87 -23.19
N ARG A 135 -5.28 -2.93 -22.96
CA ARG A 135 -5.26 -1.63 -23.65
C ARG A 135 -3.90 -1.37 -24.31
N PRO A 136 -3.69 -1.85 -25.56
CA PRO A 136 -2.45 -1.61 -26.29
C PRO A 136 -2.09 -0.12 -26.37
N GLY A 137 -0.81 0.18 -26.12
CA GLY A 137 -0.30 1.55 -26.09
C GLY A 137 -0.59 2.32 -24.81
N TRP A 138 -1.16 1.68 -23.78
CA TRP A 138 -1.20 2.20 -22.42
C TRP A 138 0.01 1.74 -21.61
N SER A 139 0.40 2.58 -20.65
CA SER A 139 1.40 2.27 -19.63
C SER A 139 0.80 2.35 -18.24
N ALA A 140 1.38 1.58 -17.31
CA ALA A 140 1.10 1.66 -15.89
C ALA A 140 2.39 1.96 -15.13
N VAL A 141 2.35 2.89 -14.18
CA VAL A 141 3.48 3.23 -13.33
C VAL A 141 3.07 2.96 -11.88
N LEU A 142 3.76 2.02 -11.25
CA LEU A 142 3.60 1.70 -9.84
C LEU A 142 4.51 2.63 -9.03
N ALA A 143 3.94 3.45 -8.15
CA ALA A 143 4.73 4.22 -7.20
C ALA A 143 5.21 3.34 -6.03
N PRO A 144 6.30 3.71 -5.33
CA PRO A 144 6.72 3.04 -4.12
C PRO A 144 5.57 2.96 -3.10
N THR A 145 5.51 1.86 -2.37
CA THR A 145 4.54 1.70 -1.28
C THR A 145 4.77 2.76 -0.20
N LEU A 146 3.73 3.52 0.09
CA LEU A 146 3.71 4.49 1.17
C LEU A 146 3.13 3.80 2.42
N HIS A 147 4.01 3.51 3.39
CA HIS A 147 3.62 2.95 4.69
C HIS A 147 2.98 4.02 5.57
N LEU A 148 1.77 4.45 5.18
CA LEU A 148 0.99 5.50 5.81
C LEU A 148 -0.40 4.96 6.08
N GLY A 149 -0.87 5.02 7.33
CA GLY A 149 -2.26 4.73 7.62
C GLY A 149 -2.73 5.28 8.95
N SER A 150 -4.05 5.43 9.06
CA SER A 150 -4.75 5.88 10.27
C SER A 150 -5.76 4.80 10.66
N PHE A 151 -6.42 4.93 11.82
CA PHE A 151 -7.38 3.92 12.29
C PHE A 151 -6.72 2.53 12.43
N THR A 152 -5.52 2.51 13.00
CA THR A 152 -4.79 1.27 13.25
C THR A 152 -4.94 0.87 14.72
N PHE A 153 -4.60 -0.38 15.06
CA PHE A 153 -4.50 -0.84 16.44
C PHE A 153 -3.16 -0.44 17.09
N ASP A 154 -3.22 0.03 18.34
CA ASP A 154 -2.05 0.44 19.12
C ASP A 154 -1.35 -0.77 19.74
N ALA A 155 -0.29 -1.24 19.07
CA ALA A 155 0.50 -2.40 19.43
C ALA A 155 1.95 -2.23 18.95
N VAL A 156 2.84 -3.09 19.46
CA VAL A 156 4.27 -3.05 19.13
C VAL A 156 4.47 -3.23 17.63
N GLY A 157 5.12 -2.25 17.01
CA GLY A 157 5.42 -2.27 15.57
C GLY A 157 4.37 -1.59 14.69
N THR A 158 3.14 -1.36 15.18
CA THR A 158 2.18 -0.51 14.46
C THR A 158 2.73 0.91 14.35
N ILE A 159 2.67 1.48 13.15
CA ILE A 159 3.03 2.88 12.89
C ILE A 159 1.77 3.66 12.50
N ALA A 160 1.13 4.26 13.51
CA ALA A 160 -0.06 5.09 13.31
C ALA A 160 0.31 6.49 12.78
N VAL A 161 -0.31 6.89 11.68
CA VAL A 161 -0.20 8.22 11.09
C VAL A 161 -1.53 8.96 11.26
N ARG A 162 -1.46 10.26 11.58
CA ARG A 162 -2.65 11.11 11.69
C ARG A 162 -3.42 11.11 10.36
N GLN A 163 -4.73 10.98 10.43
CA GLN A 163 -5.60 10.95 9.24
C GLN A 163 -5.34 12.12 8.26
N ARG A 164 -5.17 13.34 8.78
CA ARG A 164 -4.82 14.51 7.96
C ARG A 164 -3.49 14.37 7.25
N ALA A 165 -2.47 13.85 7.92
CA ALA A 165 -1.16 13.66 7.31
C ALA A 165 -1.22 12.60 6.19
N VAL A 166 -2.02 11.54 6.36
CA VAL A 166 -2.29 10.58 5.28
C VAL A 166 -2.91 11.30 4.07
N ARG A 167 -3.98 12.07 4.28
CA ARG A 167 -4.63 12.85 3.22
C ARG A 167 -3.65 13.80 2.54
N ASP A 168 -2.93 14.61 3.31
CA ASP A 168 -2.08 15.68 2.79
C ASP A 168 -0.93 15.14 1.96
N VAL A 169 -0.25 14.08 2.44
CA VAL A 169 0.80 13.42 1.64
C VAL A 169 0.24 12.83 0.35
N VAL A 170 -0.93 12.19 0.39
CA VAL A 170 -1.55 11.63 -0.84
C VAL A 170 -1.99 12.73 -1.80
N VAL A 171 -2.44 13.88 -1.30
CA VAL A 171 -2.67 15.10 -2.11
C VAL A 171 -1.37 15.57 -2.75
N ASP A 172 -0.29 15.68 -1.99
CA ASP A 172 1.01 16.15 -2.50
C ASP A 172 1.52 15.25 -3.66
N TYR A 173 1.39 13.93 -3.51
CA TYR A 173 1.71 12.98 -4.58
C TYR A 173 0.82 13.19 -5.82
N GLY A 174 -0.50 13.23 -5.62
CA GLY A 174 -1.45 13.40 -6.73
C GLY A 174 -1.28 14.74 -7.44
N GLU A 175 -1.02 15.83 -6.71
CA GLU A 175 -0.75 17.14 -7.29
C GLU A 175 0.59 17.19 -8.03
N ALA A 176 1.64 16.54 -7.51
CA ALA A 176 2.92 16.46 -8.21
C ALA A 176 2.78 15.73 -9.55
N LEU A 177 2.06 14.60 -9.58
CA LEU A 177 1.77 13.85 -10.80
C LEU A 177 0.91 14.66 -11.78
N ALA A 178 -0.11 15.35 -11.27
CA ALA A 178 -0.94 16.25 -12.08
C ALA A 178 -0.14 17.41 -12.67
N ARG A 179 0.79 18.01 -11.92
CA ARG A 179 1.70 19.06 -12.43
C ARG A 179 2.64 18.53 -13.52
N ALA A 180 3.05 17.27 -13.44
CA ALA A 180 3.81 16.59 -14.48
C ALA A 180 2.95 16.17 -15.70
N GLY A 181 1.65 16.46 -15.67
CA GLY A 181 0.71 16.25 -16.76
C GLY A 181 -0.04 14.90 -16.73
N PHE A 182 0.28 14.00 -15.79
CA PHE A 182 -0.42 12.71 -15.68
C PHE A 182 -1.90 12.91 -15.34
N ARG A 183 -2.77 12.23 -16.10
CA ARG A 183 -4.21 12.43 -16.02
C ARG A 183 -4.93 11.39 -15.16
N PHE A 184 -4.36 10.20 -14.99
CA PHE A 184 -4.99 9.09 -14.29
C PHE A 184 -4.14 8.64 -13.12
N VAL A 185 -4.69 8.78 -11.91
CA VAL A 185 -4.04 8.36 -10.68
C VAL A 185 -4.99 7.44 -9.92
N LEU A 186 -4.55 6.23 -9.61
CA LEU A 186 -5.29 5.29 -8.78
C LEU A 186 -4.62 5.16 -7.43
N VAL A 187 -5.42 4.98 -6.38
CA VAL A 187 -4.93 4.66 -5.04
C VAL A 187 -5.33 3.23 -4.72
N ALA A 188 -4.33 2.36 -4.57
CA ALA A 188 -4.44 1.00 -4.08
C ALA A 188 -4.18 0.97 -2.58
N ASN A 189 -5.05 0.29 -1.85
CA ASN A 189 -5.02 0.18 -0.40
C ASN A 189 -5.56 -1.18 0.07
N GLY A 190 -4.95 -1.74 1.11
CA GLY A 190 -5.35 -2.98 1.77
C GLY A 190 -6.11 -2.78 3.09
N HIS A 191 -6.02 -1.58 3.68
CA HIS A 191 -6.57 -1.32 5.02
C HIS A 191 -8.03 -0.87 5.01
N ALA A 192 -8.88 -1.50 5.83
CA ALA A 192 -10.32 -1.22 5.88
C ALA A 192 -10.73 -0.11 6.88
N GLY A 193 -9.78 0.57 7.53
CA GLY A 193 -10.05 1.59 8.54
C GLY A 193 -10.91 2.77 8.02
N PRO A 194 -12.08 3.10 8.62
CA PRO A 194 -13.01 4.12 8.12
C PRO A 194 -12.40 5.50 7.89
N THR A 195 -11.60 6.01 8.84
CA THR A 195 -10.95 7.32 8.68
C THR A 195 -9.81 7.26 7.68
N HIS A 196 -9.14 6.12 7.53
CA HIS A 196 -8.12 5.91 6.50
C HIS A 196 -8.71 5.94 5.10
N LEU A 197 -9.74 5.13 4.85
CA LEU A 197 -10.48 5.12 3.58
C LEU A 197 -11.01 6.51 3.22
N THR A 198 -11.57 7.22 4.22
CA THR A 198 -12.05 8.59 4.02
C THR A 198 -10.93 9.56 3.66
N ALA A 199 -9.73 9.41 4.23
CA ALA A 199 -8.57 10.24 3.90
C ALA A 199 -8.13 10.06 2.44
N LEU A 200 -8.10 8.81 1.95
CA LEU A 200 -7.76 8.49 0.57
C LEU A 200 -8.81 9.03 -0.41
N ASP A 201 -10.10 8.85 -0.09
CA ASP A 201 -11.21 9.39 -0.88
C ASP A 201 -11.21 10.93 -0.91
N GLU A 202 -10.86 11.57 0.20
CA GLU A 202 -10.74 13.03 0.30
C GLU A 202 -9.58 13.55 -0.55
N ALA A 203 -8.40 12.90 -0.48
CA ALA A 203 -7.25 13.25 -1.31
C ALA A 203 -7.58 13.12 -2.81
N ALA A 204 -8.19 12.00 -3.20
CA ALA A 204 -8.65 11.77 -4.57
C ALA A 204 -9.66 12.83 -5.03
N ALA A 205 -10.59 13.23 -4.16
CA ALA A 205 -11.56 14.30 -4.44
C ALA A 205 -10.89 15.67 -4.60
N ILE A 206 -9.88 15.99 -3.79
CA ILE A 206 -9.12 17.24 -3.86
C ILE A 206 -8.38 17.35 -5.18
N VAL A 207 -7.58 16.33 -5.53
CA VAL A 207 -6.75 16.32 -6.74
C VAL A 207 -7.61 16.30 -8.00
N SER A 208 -8.73 15.58 -8.00
CA SER A 208 -9.67 15.54 -9.14
C SER A 208 -10.41 16.85 -9.40
N ARG A 209 -10.25 17.90 -8.57
CA ARG A 209 -10.74 19.24 -8.91
C ARG A 209 -9.88 19.91 -9.99
N ARG A 210 -8.66 19.42 -10.24
CA ARG A 210 -7.81 19.92 -11.32
C ARG A 210 -8.41 19.50 -12.67
N PRO A 211 -8.58 20.43 -13.62
CA PRO A 211 -9.15 20.11 -14.92
C PRO A 211 -8.39 18.97 -15.62
N GLY A 212 -9.14 17.98 -16.12
CA GLY A 212 -8.58 16.87 -16.90
C GLY A 212 -7.91 15.76 -16.09
N VAL A 213 -7.80 15.89 -14.75
CA VAL A 213 -7.22 14.88 -13.85
C VAL A 213 -8.33 14.03 -13.21
N ARG A 214 -8.10 12.72 -13.16
CA ARG A 214 -8.97 11.74 -12.50
C ARG A 214 -8.14 10.94 -11.52
N MET A 215 -8.24 11.30 -10.25
CA MET A 215 -7.68 10.54 -9.15
C MET A 215 -8.79 9.78 -8.41
N ALA A 216 -8.64 8.47 -8.22
CA ALA A 216 -9.65 7.64 -7.58
C ALA A 216 -9.07 6.66 -6.56
N SER A 217 -9.75 6.52 -5.42
CA SER A 217 -9.56 5.46 -4.43
C SER A 217 -10.76 4.52 -4.53
N LEU A 218 -10.57 3.33 -5.11
CA LEU A 218 -11.65 2.37 -5.35
C LEU A 218 -11.69 1.26 -4.29
N SER A 219 -10.55 1.02 -3.60
CA SER A 219 -10.40 -0.07 -2.62
C SER A 219 -11.46 -0.02 -1.53
N GLY A 220 -11.81 1.15 -1.00
CA GLY A 220 -12.81 1.26 0.07
C GLY A 220 -14.23 0.87 -0.36
N TRP A 221 -14.61 1.17 -1.61
CA TRP A 221 -15.92 0.75 -2.14
C TRP A 221 -15.95 -0.76 -2.37
N VAL A 222 -14.90 -1.30 -3.01
CA VAL A 222 -14.78 -2.73 -3.31
C VAL A 222 -14.70 -3.56 -2.03
N ALA A 223 -13.90 -3.15 -1.04
CA ALA A 223 -13.81 -3.81 0.26
C ALA A 223 -15.17 -3.86 0.98
N TRP A 224 -15.98 -2.79 0.88
CA TRP A 224 -17.34 -2.80 1.43
C TRP A 224 -18.27 -3.78 0.71
N GLN A 225 -18.23 -3.83 -0.63
CA GLN A 225 -19.03 -4.81 -1.38
C GLN A 225 -18.61 -6.24 -1.03
N PHE A 226 -17.31 -6.50 -0.91
CA PHE A 226 -16.76 -7.79 -0.49
C PHE A 226 -17.22 -8.20 0.89
N ARG A 227 -17.04 -7.32 1.87
CA ARG A 227 -17.47 -7.56 3.26
C ARG A 227 -18.97 -7.76 3.42
N SER A 228 -19.79 -7.16 2.55
CA SER A 228 -21.24 -7.38 2.51
C SER A 228 -21.66 -8.67 1.79
N GLY A 229 -20.70 -9.49 1.35
CA GLY A 229 -20.94 -10.79 0.72
C GLY A 229 -21.30 -10.72 -0.76
N ARG A 230 -21.28 -9.54 -1.39
CA ARG A 230 -21.75 -9.36 -2.78
C ARG A 230 -20.89 -10.06 -3.84
N PHE A 231 -19.67 -10.47 -3.49
CA PHE A 231 -18.81 -11.23 -4.40
C PHE A 231 -18.82 -12.73 -4.15
N LEU A 232 -19.54 -13.24 -3.13
CA LEU A 232 -19.47 -14.66 -2.75
C LEU A 232 -19.80 -15.60 -3.92
N ASP A 233 -20.84 -15.31 -4.72
CA ASP A 233 -21.18 -16.13 -5.88
C ASP A 233 -20.03 -16.20 -6.91
N ARG A 234 -19.34 -15.07 -7.14
CA ARG A 234 -18.16 -15.03 -8.04
C ARG A 234 -16.97 -15.78 -7.43
N VAL A 235 -16.78 -15.67 -6.11
CA VAL A 235 -15.73 -16.37 -5.37
C VAL A 235 -15.96 -17.88 -5.43
N GLU A 236 -17.18 -18.34 -5.20
CA GLU A 236 -17.55 -19.76 -5.28
C GLU A 236 -17.38 -20.34 -6.67
N ALA A 237 -17.79 -19.57 -7.70
CA ALA A 237 -17.56 -19.94 -9.09
C ALA A 237 -16.06 -20.10 -9.41
N ARG A 238 -15.21 -19.22 -8.85
CA ARG A 238 -13.74 -19.28 -9.03
C ARG A 238 -13.08 -20.37 -8.20
N LEU A 239 -13.62 -20.65 -7.01
CA LEU A 239 -13.17 -21.73 -6.14
C LEU A 239 -13.59 -23.11 -6.66
N GLY A 240 -14.62 -23.17 -7.51
CA GLY A 240 -15.16 -24.41 -8.07
C GLY A 240 -16.05 -25.19 -7.10
N ARG A 241 -16.46 -24.57 -5.98
CA ARG A 241 -17.38 -25.14 -5.00
C ARG A 241 -18.12 -24.04 -4.25
N ALA A 242 -19.30 -24.37 -3.73
CA ALA A 242 -19.98 -23.52 -2.77
C ALA A 242 -19.23 -23.50 -1.43
N LEU A 243 -19.31 -22.37 -0.72
CA LEU A 243 -18.96 -22.29 0.68
C LEU A 243 -20.07 -22.95 1.51
N SER A 244 -19.64 -23.75 2.48
CA SER A 244 -20.52 -24.30 3.51
C SER A 244 -21.15 -23.18 4.36
N ASP A 245 -22.23 -23.49 5.08
CA ASP A 245 -22.86 -22.52 5.99
C ASP A 245 -21.90 -22.05 7.09
N ALA A 246 -20.97 -22.91 7.51
CA ALA A 246 -19.94 -22.56 8.49
C ALA A 246 -18.93 -21.55 7.90
N GLU A 247 -18.46 -21.77 6.67
CA GLU A 247 -17.59 -20.83 5.95
C GLU A 247 -18.29 -19.49 5.70
N ARG A 248 -19.57 -19.49 5.28
CA ARG A 248 -20.33 -18.25 5.07
C ARG A 248 -20.48 -17.43 6.37
N ARG A 249 -20.72 -18.09 7.50
CA ARG A 249 -20.72 -17.43 8.82
C ARG A 249 -19.35 -16.89 9.18
N ALA A 250 -18.29 -17.69 9.01
CA ALA A 250 -16.92 -17.28 9.29
C ALA A 250 -16.52 -16.05 8.47
N PHE A 251 -16.88 -16.01 7.18
CA PHE A 251 -16.65 -14.88 6.30
C PHE A 251 -17.35 -13.59 6.79
N ALA A 252 -18.61 -13.69 7.24
CA ALA A 252 -19.34 -12.54 7.76
C ALA A 252 -18.70 -11.96 9.04
N GLU A 253 -18.11 -12.83 9.86
CA GLU A 253 -17.43 -12.46 11.10
C GLU A 253 -16.01 -11.91 10.87
N ASP A 254 -15.35 -12.34 9.79
CA ASP A 254 -13.97 -12.01 9.45
C ASP A 254 -13.74 -10.51 9.33
N ALA A 255 -12.71 -9.93 9.95
CA ALA A 255 -12.53 -8.48 9.89
C ALA A 255 -11.08 -7.99 9.93
N HIS A 256 -10.19 -8.74 10.57
CA HIS A 256 -8.80 -8.32 10.79
C HIS A 256 -7.94 -9.52 11.15
N ALA A 257 -6.86 -9.76 10.42
CA ALA A 257 -5.95 -10.90 10.55
C ALA A 257 -6.63 -12.28 10.64
N GLY A 258 -7.85 -12.39 10.12
CA GLY A 258 -8.64 -13.60 10.19
C GLY A 258 -8.49 -14.44 8.94
N TRP A 259 -9.58 -15.01 8.46
CA TRP A 259 -9.56 -16.00 7.38
C TRP A 259 -8.96 -15.43 6.09
N TRP A 260 -9.47 -14.30 5.61
CA TRP A 260 -9.08 -13.75 4.31
C TRP A 260 -7.62 -13.28 4.30
N GLU A 261 -7.20 -12.46 5.26
CA GLU A 261 -5.83 -11.91 5.31
C GLU A 261 -4.77 -12.99 5.55
N THR A 262 -5.07 -13.99 6.38
CA THR A 262 -4.17 -15.14 6.56
C THR A 262 -4.04 -15.92 5.25
N SER A 263 -5.16 -16.16 4.54
CA SER A 263 -5.16 -16.80 3.23
C SER A 263 -4.33 -16.03 2.21
N MET A 264 -4.49 -14.69 2.18
CA MET A 264 -3.72 -13.80 1.30
C MET A 264 -2.23 -13.90 1.58
N MET A 265 -1.83 -13.89 2.86
CA MET A 265 -0.42 -13.97 3.22
C MET A 265 0.19 -15.35 2.94
N LEU A 266 -0.56 -16.44 3.12
CA LEU A 266 -0.10 -17.77 2.70
C LEU A 266 0.07 -17.87 1.17
N MET A 267 -0.73 -17.14 0.39
CA MET A 267 -0.57 -17.07 -1.06
C MET A 267 0.62 -16.19 -1.47
N LEU A 268 0.82 -15.04 -0.82
CA LEU A 268 1.79 -14.03 -1.26
C LEU A 268 3.18 -14.20 -0.67
N ARG A 269 3.26 -14.46 0.64
CA ARG A 269 4.49 -14.49 1.44
C ARG A 269 4.35 -15.53 2.56
N PRO A 270 4.18 -16.82 2.23
CA PRO A 270 4.04 -17.89 3.23
C PRO A 270 5.25 -17.97 4.17
N ASP A 271 6.43 -17.51 3.72
CA ASP A 271 7.65 -17.42 4.52
C ASP A 271 7.57 -16.44 5.69
N LEU A 272 6.57 -15.55 5.71
CA LEU A 272 6.34 -14.57 6.77
C LEU A 272 5.17 -14.94 7.70
N VAL A 273 4.48 -16.06 7.45
CA VAL A 273 3.34 -16.50 8.26
C VAL A 273 3.83 -17.50 9.29
N ASP A 274 3.60 -17.22 10.57
CA ASP A 274 3.93 -18.17 11.65
C ASP A 274 2.92 -19.33 11.65
N ASP A 275 3.42 -20.57 11.70
CA ASP A 275 2.63 -21.80 11.62
C ASP A 275 1.53 -21.91 12.69
N ALA A 276 1.63 -21.14 13.79
CA ALA A 276 0.62 -21.07 14.85
C ALA A 276 -0.79 -20.71 14.35
N TRP A 277 -0.92 -20.10 13.16
CA TRP A 277 -2.21 -19.73 12.56
C TRP A 277 -3.23 -20.88 12.51
N ARG A 278 -2.75 -22.13 12.37
CA ARG A 278 -3.60 -23.34 12.27
C ARG A 278 -4.34 -23.66 13.56
N ASP A 279 -3.76 -23.28 14.69
CA ASP A 279 -4.28 -23.60 16.02
C ASP A 279 -4.96 -22.38 16.68
N LEU A 280 -4.99 -21.23 15.99
CA LEU A 280 -5.64 -20.03 16.52
C LEU A 280 -7.16 -20.21 16.53
N PRO A 281 -7.81 -20.07 17.71
CA PRO A 281 -9.26 -20.20 17.79
C PRO A 281 -9.95 -19.03 17.07
N PRO A 282 -11.23 -19.16 16.69
CA PRO A 282 -12.00 -18.02 16.22
C PRO A 282 -12.06 -16.89 17.25
N ALA A 283 -11.91 -15.65 16.80
CA ALA A 283 -12.05 -14.46 17.63
C ALA A 283 -13.14 -13.54 17.07
N THR A 284 -14.29 -13.48 17.76
CA THR A 284 -15.43 -12.66 17.35
C THR A 284 -15.82 -11.68 18.44
N TYR A 285 -16.35 -10.53 18.03
CA TYR A 285 -16.65 -9.42 18.92
C TYR A 285 -18.02 -8.84 18.59
N SER A 286 -18.85 -8.64 19.62
CA SER A 286 -20.15 -7.98 19.47
C SER A 286 -19.98 -6.54 18.97
N LEU A 287 -20.99 -6.01 18.27
CA LEU A 287 -20.96 -4.64 17.75
C LEU A 287 -20.60 -3.58 18.81
N PRO A 288 -21.14 -3.61 20.03
CA PRO A 288 -20.76 -2.66 21.08
C PRO A 288 -19.29 -2.77 21.50
N ARG A 289 -18.68 -3.95 21.40
CA ARG A 289 -17.26 -4.13 21.70
C ARG A 289 -16.38 -3.58 20.58
N ARG A 290 -16.82 -3.68 19.32
CA ARG A 290 -16.08 -3.20 18.14
C ARG A 290 -15.96 -1.68 18.05
N VAL A 291 -16.82 -0.92 18.71
CA VAL A 291 -16.70 0.55 18.77
C VAL A 291 -15.65 1.03 19.77
N VAL A 292 -15.14 0.13 20.62
CA VAL A 292 -14.10 0.45 21.60
C VAL A 292 -12.72 0.44 20.91
N PRO A 293 -11.89 1.48 21.07
CA PRO A 293 -10.54 1.48 20.51
C PRO A 293 -9.70 0.29 21.00
N ASN A 294 -8.94 -0.32 20.09
CA ASN A 294 -8.09 -1.49 20.38
C ASN A 294 -8.85 -2.72 20.89
N TYR A 295 -10.14 -2.86 20.56
CA TYR A 295 -10.94 -3.99 21.05
C TYR A 295 -10.35 -5.39 20.83
N PRO A 296 -9.60 -5.70 19.74
CA PRO A 296 -9.02 -7.02 19.56
C PRO A 296 -7.82 -7.30 20.49
N LEU A 297 -7.26 -6.26 21.10
CA LEU A 297 -6.11 -6.33 22.01
C LEU A 297 -6.55 -6.28 23.50
N ARG A 298 -7.81 -5.93 23.77
CA ARG A 298 -8.32 -5.79 25.14
C ARG A 298 -8.75 -7.12 25.74
N GLY A 299 -8.45 -7.28 27.04
CA GLY A 299 -8.92 -8.42 27.83
C GLY A 299 -8.28 -9.75 27.42
N GLY A 300 -6.98 -9.74 27.11
CA GLY A 300 -6.26 -10.92 26.65
C GLY A 300 -6.52 -11.29 25.17
N GLY A 301 -7.07 -10.36 24.39
CA GLY A 301 -7.28 -10.56 22.97
C GLY A 301 -5.96 -10.62 22.20
N ALA A 302 -5.92 -11.49 21.20
CA ALA A 302 -4.71 -11.80 20.44
C ALA A 302 -4.51 -10.90 19.21
N GLY A 303 -5.25 -9.79 19.08
CA GLY A 303 -5.01 -8.82 18.00
C GLY A 303 -5.60 -9.19 16.63
N TYR A 304 -6.47 -10.20 16.54
CA TYR A 304 -7.20 -10.57 15.32
C TYR A 304 -8.72 -10.70 15.56
N VAL A 305 -9.48 -10.70 14.47
CA VAL A 305 -10.94 -10.79 14.40
C VAL A 305 -11.32 -11.64 13.20
N GLY A 306 -11.81 -12.85 13.46
CA GLY A 306 -12.17 -13.82 12.43
C GLY A 306 -11.65 -15.22 12.74
N HIS A 307 -11.34 -15.96 11.68
CA HIS A 307 -11.05 -17.40 11.73
C HIS A 307 -9.72 -17.73 11.03
N PRO A 308 -8.55 -17.43 11.62
CA PRO A 308 -7.26 -17.67 10.97
C PRO A 308 -7.05 -19.13 10.55
N ALA A 309 -7.49 -20.09 11.38
CA ALA A 309 -7.34 -21.52 11.13
C ALA A 309 -8.07 -22.03 9.87
N LEU A 310 -9.00 -21.24 9.29
CA LEU A 310 -9.65 -21.58 8.02
C LEU A 310 -8.82 -21.19 6.79
N ALA A 311 -7.66 -20.55 6.96
CA ALA A 311 -6.88 -20.00 5.88
C ALA A 311 -6.58 -21.00 4.75
N ASP A 312 -6.86 -20.57 3.53
CA ASP A 312 -6.75 -21.35 2.31
C ASP A 312 -6.24 -20.47 1.15
N PRO A 313 -5.01 -20.70 0.65
CA PRO A 313 -4.50 -19.98 -0.51
C PRO A 313 -5.39 -20.05 -1.75
N ALA A 314 -6.16 -21.13 -1.94
CA ALA A 314 -7.10 -21.25 -3.05
C ALA A 314 -8.28 -20.27 -2.90
N PHE A 315 -8.77 -20.08 -1.67
CA PHE A 315 -9.75 -19.05 -1.34
C PHE A 315 -9.20 -17.64 -1.57
N ALA A 316 -7.96 -17.35 -1.16
CA ALA A 316 -7.30 -16.08 -1.48
C ALA A 316 -7.17 -15.81 -2.98
N LYS A 317 -6.80 -16.83 -3.76
CA LYS A 317 -6.74 -16.72 -5.23
C LYS A 317 -8.11 -16.42 -5.84
N ALA A 318 -9.14 -17.18 -5.45
CA ALA A 318 -10.50 -16.99 -5.94
C ALA A 318 -11.06 -15.60 -5.61
N THR A 319 -10.85 -15.12 -4.37
CA THR A 319 -11.23 -13.77 -3.96
C THR A 319 -10.47 -12.70 -4.72
N THR A 320 -9.15 -12.85 -4.86
CA THR A 320 -8.30 -11.92 -5.63
C THR A 320 -8.79 -11.76 -7.06
N GLU A 321 -9.03 -12.88 -7.76
CA GLU A 321 -9.51 -12.83 -9.13
C GLU A 321 -10.89 -12.17 -9.25
N ALA A 322 -11.82 -12.50 -8.36
CA ALA A 322 -13.17 -11.92 -8.36
C ALA A 322 -13.15 -10.39 -8.10
N LEU A 323 -12.29 -9.93 -7.19
CA LEU A 323 -12.12 -8.52 -6.87
C LEU A 323 -11.39 -7.76 -7.98
N LEU A 324 -10.37 -8.37 -8.60
CA LEU A 324 -9.65 -7.76 -9.73
C LEU A 324 -10.56 -7.54 -10.94
N ASP A 325 -11.50 -8.44 -11.22
CA ASP A 325 -12.45 -8.25 -12.33
C ASP A 325 -13.32 -7.01 -12.10
N GLU A 326 -13.80 -6.82 -10.87
CA GLU A 326 -14.57 -5.63 -10.51
C GLU A 326 -13.72 -4.37 -10.62
N VAL A 327 -12.52 -4.38 -10.03
CA VAL A 327 -11.62 -3.22 -10.05
C VAL A 327 -11.23 -2.85 -11.49
N ALA A 328 -10.88 -3.82 -12.32
CA ALA A 328 -10.55 -3.60 -13.73
C ALA A 328 -11.73 -2.95 -14.47
N SER A 329 -12.95 -3.48 -14.30
CA SER A 329 -14.17 -2.89 -14.89
C SER A 329 -14.38 -1.43 -14.47
N LEU A 330 -14.24 -1.13 -13.18
CA LEU A 330 -14.35 0.24 -12.67
C LEU A 330 -13.27 1.17 -13.23
N VAL A 331 -12.03 0.68 -13.32
CA VAL A 331 -10.92 1.45 -13.88
C VAL A 331 -11.15 1.71 -15.37
N HIS A 332 -11.58 0.72 -16.16
CA HIS A 332 -11.96 0.97 -17.56
C HIS A 332 -13.03 2.05 -17.67
N GLY A 333 -14.07 1.98 -16.84
CA GLY A 333 -15.08 3.04 -16.77
C GLY A 333 -14.47 4.42 -16.49
N LEU A 334 -13.52 4.52 -15.57
CA LEU A 334 -12.82 5.76 -15.22
C LEU A 334 -11.96 6.30 -16.38
N LEU A 335 -11.20 5.42 -17.03
CA LEU A 335 -10.33 5.76 -18.16
C LEU A 335 -11.15 6.25 -19.35
N ASP A 336 -12.24 5.54 -19.66
CA ASP A 336 -13.16 5.87 -20.76
C ASP A 336 -14.06 7.09 -20.44
N GLY A 337 -14.06 7.58 -19.20
CA GLY A 337 -14.91 8.68 -18.77
C GLY A 337 -16.38 8.31 -18.54
N ARG A 338 -16.70 7.01 -18.54
CA ARG A 338 -18.03 6.46 -18.18
C ARG A 338 -18.28 6.44 -16.67
N LEU A 339 -17.22 6.58 -15.86
CA LEU A 339 -17.28 6.64 -14.42
C LEU A 339 -16.50 7.87 -13.92
N ALA A 340 -17.11 8.68 -13.07
CA ALA A 340 -16.43 9.76 -12.37
C ALA A 340 -15.79 9.25 -11.06
N PRO A 341 -14.64 9.79 -10.62
CA PRO A 341 -13.98 9.41 -9.37
C PRO A 341 -14.86 9.47 -8.11
N ARG A 342 -15.92 10.28 -8.14
CA ARG A 342 -16.83 10.47 -7.00
C ARG A 342 -17.87 9.35 -6.81
N GLU A 343 -18.08 8.50 -7.82
CA GLU A 343 -19.21 7.56 -7.85
C GLU A 343 -18.96 6.25 -7.10
N ARG A 344 -17.70 5.92 -6.81
CA ARG A 344 -17.28 4.65 -6.18
C ARG A 344 -16.32 4.89 -5.02
N ARG A 345 -16.69 5.82 -4.15
CA ARG A 345 -16.00 6.08 -2.87
C ARG A 345 -16.47 5.11 -1.79
N SER A 346 -15.70 5.01 -0.72
CA SER A 346 -16.14 4.30 0.48
C SER A 346 -17.44 4.90 1.03
N PRO A 347 -18.34 4.09 1.63
CA PRO A 347 -19.53 4.62 2.28
C PRO A 347 -19.19 5.54 3.46
N PHE A 348 -18.03 5.36 4.08
CA PHE A 348 -17.56 6.22 5.18
C PHE A 348 -17.33 7.67 4.75
N TYR A 349 -16.92 7.90 3.50
CA TYR A 349 -16.75 9.25 2.97
C TYR A 349 -18.06 10.07 2.94
N ALA A 350 -19.21 9.40 2.79
CA ALA A 350 -20.52 10.07 2.80
C ALA A 350 -20.87 10.66 4.17
N VAL A 351 -20.27 10.14 5.24
CA VAL A 351 -20.58 10.49 6.62
C VAL A 351 -19.65 11.60 7.10
N PRO A 352 -20.17 12.82 7.41
CA PRO A 352 -19.33 13.99 7.66
C PRO A 352 -18.29 13.83 8.78
N PHE A 353 -18.62 13.12 9.87
CA PHE A 353 -17.74 13.02 11.03
C PHE A 353 -16.42 12.25 10.76
N PHE A 354 -16.38 11.42 9.72
CA PHE A 354 -15.16 10.73 9.30
C PHE A 354 -14.25 11.64 8.46
N ARG A 355 -14.73 12.77 7.94
CA ARG A 355 -13.94 13.66 7.09
C ARG A 355 -12.98 14.49 7.93
N THR A 356 -11.77 14.72 7.41
CA THR A 356 -10.68 15.32 8.18
C THR A 356 -10.96 16.76 8.65
N GLY A 357 -11.82 17.49 7.92
CA GLY A 357 -12.21 18.88 8.19
C GLY A 357 -13.41 19.05 9.15
N PHE A 358 -14.12 17.98 9.49
CA PHE A 358 -15.35 18.09 10.29
C PHE A 358 -15.10 18.60 11.71
N TRP A 359 -14.23 17.94 12.47
CA TRP A 359 -13.99 18.30 13.87
C TRP A 359 -13.40 19.70 14.08
N PRO A 360 -12.45 20.19 13.25
CA PRO A 360 -12.02 21.60 13.31
C PRO A 360 -13.14 22.58 13.04
N ALA A 361 -13.98 22.30 12.03
CA ALA A 361 -15.09 23.17 11.69
C ALA A 361 -16.11 23.21 12.82
N ALA A 362 -16.46 22.06 13.40
CA ALA A 362 -17.35 21.96 14.56
C ALA A 362 -16.79 22.73 15.77
N ALA A 363 -15.50 22.59 16.05
CA ALA A 363 -14.84 23.34 17.13
C ALA A 363 -14.87 24.85 16.88
N ALA A 364 -14.56 25.31 15.66
CA ALA A 364 -14.61 26.73 15.28
C ALA A 364 -16.03 27.31 15.40
N CYS A 365 -17.05 26.57 14.95
CA CYS A 365 -18.45 26.94 15.14
C CYS A 365 -18.82 27.03 16.63
N GLY A 366 -18.36 26.08 17.45
CA GLY A 366 -18.56 26.10 18.90
C GLY A 366 -17.97 27.34 19.56
N VAL A 367 -16.73 27.71 19.19
CA VAL A 367 -16.08 28.94 19.69
C VAL A 367 -16.85 30.19 19.25
N ALA A 368 -17.28 30.26 17.98
CA ALA A 368 -18.04 31.40 17.47
C ALA A 368 -19.39 31.55 18.20
N LEU A 369 -20.10 30.46 18.45
CA LEU A 369 -21.36 30.47 19.21
C LEU A 369 -21.14 30.90 20.67
N ALA A 370 -20.08 30.43 21.32
CA ALA A 370 -19.73 30.84 22.67
C ALA A 370 -19.39 32.34 22.75
N ALA A 371 -18.65 32.87 21.78
CA ALA A 371 -18.34 34.30 21.70
C ALA A 371 -19.61 35.15 21.50
N LEU A 372 -20.51 34.72 20.61
CA LEU A 372 -21.80 35.40 20.41
C LEU A 372 -22.69 35.36 21.66
N ALA A 373 -22.68 34.25 22.41
CA ALA A 373 -23.41 34.14 23.68
C ALA A 373 -22.81 35.04 24.77
N TRP A 374 -21.48 35.22 24.79
CA TRP A 374 -20.79 36.09 25.74
C TRP A 374 -21.00 37.59 25.44
N LEU A 375 -21.09 37.95 24.15
CA LEU A 375 -21.36 39.32 23.69
C LEU A 375 -22.83 39.72 23.80
N ARG A 376 -23.75 38.80 24.13
CA ARG A 376 -25.13 39.17 24.43
C ARG A 376 -25.15 40.04 25.70
N PRO A 377 -25.72 41.26 25.65
CA PRO A 377 -25.81 42.09 26.83
C PRO A 377 -26.52 41.33 27.95
N ARG A 378 -25.89 41.27 29.13
CA ARG A 378 -26.58 40.81 30.34
C ARG A 378 -27.66 41.84 30.62
N SER A 379 -28.90 41.53 30.26
CA SER A 379 -30.06 42.30 30.71
C SER A 379 -30.05 42.29 32.24
N GLY A 380 -29.76 43.45 32.83
CA GLY A 380 -29.68 43.65 34.27
C GLY A 380 -30.98 43.23 34.95
N ARG A 381 -30.83 42.52 36.08
CA ARG A 381 -31.85 42.47 37.12
C ARG A 381 -31.70 43.69 38.01
#